data_AF-A0AAE3LT67-F1
#
_entry.id   AF-A0AAE3LT67-F1
#
_cell.length_a   1.000
_cell.length_b   1.000
_cell.length_c   1.000
_cell.angle_alpha   90.00
_cell.angle_beta   90.00
_cell.angle_gamma   90.00
#
_symmetry.space_group_name_H-M   'P 1'
#
loop_
_entity.id
_entity.type
_entity.pdbx_description
1 polymer ?
#
loop_
_entity_poly.entity_id
_entity_poly.type
_entity_poly.pdbx_seq_one_letter_code
_entity_poly.pdbx_strand_id
1 'polypeptide(L)'
;MIYLIGGAPRVGKSVVAKLVADRQYAVLIAMDDLGERVKSFFSQEKSPVPNFSGDASENTLTPEERVKLHVKSAPMFTAEVDDMVAKAVARGESLVIEGVQLFPEHVKSLLTQYGSENFRVLFIGWSDVDGVVDGIMKNTSSNNWLRESNAEVIRQVAEFVVAYSAYVRDEAKKHDLPYQERTGDFDVDVKKYGEALM
;
A
#
# COMPACT_ATOMS: atom_id res chain seq x y z
N MET A 1 20.00 -2.78 2.20
CA MET A 1 19.24 -1.56 1.83
C MET A 1 17.76 -1.85 2.01
N ILE A 2 16.99 -0.96 2.61
CA ILE A 2 15.57 -1.20 2.91
C ILE A 2 14.69 -0.34 2.00
N TYR A 3 13.72 -0.96 1.34
CA TYR A 3 12.79 -0.30 0.43
C TYR A 3 11.40 -0.31 1.06
N LEU A 4 10.80 0.86 1.25
CA LEU A 4 9.47 1.01 1.86
C LEU A 4 8.51 1.58 0.82
N ILE A 5 7.53 0.78 0.41
CA ILE A 5 6.60 1.12 -0.67
C ILE A 5 5.17 1.18 -0.13
N GLY A 6 4.69 2.39 0.15
CA GLY A 6 3.35 2.66 0.66
C GLY A 6 2.40 3.18 -0.41
N GLY A 7 1.14 3.36 -0.06
CA GLY A 7 0.13 3.94 -0.96
C GLY A 7 -1.21 3.24 -0.95
N ALA A 8 -2.14 3.79 -1.73
CA ALA A 8 -3.51 3.26 -1.83
C ALA A 8 -3.54 1.82 -2.40
N PRO A 9 -4.60 1.05 -2.16
CA PRO A 9 -4.77 -0.24 -2.84
C PRO A 9 -4.88 -0.05 -4.35
N ARG A 10 -4.56 -1.10 -5.13
CA ARG A 10 -4.71 -1.15 -6.61
C ARG A 10 -3.86 -0.16 -7.44
N VAL A 11 -2.98 0.63 -6.85
CA VAL A 11 -2.10 1.57 -7.57
C VAL A 11 -0.77 0.96 -8.08
N GLY A 12 -0.62 -0.37 -8.04
CA GLY A 12 0.55 -1.06 -8.59
C GLY A 12 1.74 -1.27 -7.64
N LYS A 13 1.58 -1.00 -6.34
CA LYS A 13 2.65 -1.18 -5.31
C LYS A 13 3.34 -2.54 -5.40
N SER A 14 2.57 -3.63 -5.33
CA SER A 14 3.12 -4.99 -5.33
C SER A 14 3.90 -5.32 -6.62
N VAL A 15 3.53 -4.72 -7.75
CA VAL A 15 4.27 -4.88 -9.02
C VAL A 15 5.62 -4.18 -8.95
N VAL A 16 5.65 -2.94 -8.47
CA VAL A 16 6.91 -2.19 -8.25
C VAL A 16 7.78 -2.87 -7.20
N ALA A 17 7.18 -3.31 -6.09
CA ALA A 17 7.89 -3.98 -5.00
C ALA A 17 8.54 -5.28 -5.46
N LYS A 18 7.84 -6.10 -6.23
CA LYS A 18 8.40 -7.31 -6.83
C LYS A 18 9.55 -7.00 -7.79
N LEU A 19 9.38 -6.00 -8.66
CA LEU A 19 10.44 -5.55 -9.57
C LEU A 19 11.72 -5.14 -8.82
N VAL A 20 11.57 -4.35 -7.74
CA VAL A 20 12.69 -3.92 -6.91
C VAL A 20 13.32 -5.09 -6.17
N ALA A 21 12.51 -5.97 -5.57
CA ALA A 21 13.00 -7.16 -4.87
C ALA A 21 13.83 -8.06 -5.78
N ASP A 22 13.33 -8.35 -6.98
CA ASP A 22 13.99 -9.19 -7.97
C ASP A 22 15.33 -8.58 -8.42
N ARG A 23 15.38 -7.25 -8.65
CA ARG A 23 16.59 -6.56 -9.13
C ARG A 23 17.64 -6.33 -8.05
N GLN A 24 17.21 -6.15 -6.81
CA GLN A 24 18.08 -5.84 -5.67
C GLN A 24 18.40 -7.07 -4.81
N TYR A 25 17.94 -8.25 -5.23
CA TYR A 25 18.06 -9.51 -4.49
C TYR A 25 17.60 -9.36 -3.03
N ALA A 26 16.51 -8.61 -2.85
CA ALA A 26 15.97 -8.27 -1.54
C ALA A 26 14.80 -9.20 -1.17
N VAL A 27 14.65 -9.48 0.12
CA VAL A 27 13.48 -10.21 0.62
C VAL A 27 12.25 -9.31 0.48
N LEU A 28 11.16 -9.82 -0.11
CA LEU A 28 9.89 -9.09 -0.23
C LEU A 28 8.93 -9.49 0.89
N ILE A 29 8.42 -8.50 1.61
CA ILE A 29 7.38 -8.63 2.62
C ILE A 29 6.17 -7.81 2.19
N ALA A 30 5.06 -8.49 1.88
CA ALA A 30 3.76 -7.85 1.71
C ALA A 30 3.03 -7.80 3.05
N MET A 31 2.57 -6.61 3.45
CA MET A 31 1.88 -6.41 4.73
C MET A 31 0.54 -7.15 4.81
N ASP A 32 -0.09 -7.42 3.67
CA ASP A 32 -1.34 -8.20 3.61
C ASP A 32 -1.08 -9.65 4.08
N ASP A 33 0.03 -10.27 3.65
CA ASP A 33 0.43 -11.62 4.10
C ASP A 33 0.75 -11.66 5.60
N LEU A 34 1.31 -10.57 6.13
CA LEU A 34 1.58 -10.42 7.55
C LEU A 34 0.27 -10.36 8.35
N GLY A 35 -0.69 -9.56 7.87
CA GLY A 35 -2.01 -9.44 8.49
C GLY A 35 -2.79 -10.74 8.51
N GLU A 36 -2.68 -11.56 7.48
CA GLU A 36 -3.29 -12.90 7.45
C GLU A 36 -2.66 -13.83 8.52
N ARG A 37 -1.34 -13.81 8.67
CA ARG A 37 -0.66 -14.60 9.71
C ARG A 37 -1.07 -14.15 11.11
N VAL A 38 -1.08 -12.85 11.38
CA VAL A 38 -1.51 -12.31 12.69
C VAL A 38 -2.96 -12.70 13.00
N LYS A 39 -3.89 -12.58 12.03
CA LYS A 39 -5.29 -13.02 12.18
C LYS A 39 -5.44 -14.53 12.41
N SER A 40 -4.49 -15.34 11.95
CA SER A 40 -4.51 -16.79 12.19
C SER A 40 -4.11 -17.18 13.62
N PHE A 41 -3.32 -16.34 14.31
CA PHE A 41 -2.87 -16.58 15.69
C PHE A 41 -3.78 -15.94 16.75
N PHE A 42 -4.42 -14.81 16.45
CA PHE A 42 -5.35 -14.13 17.35
C PHE A 42 -6.80 -14.42 16.93
N SER A 43 -7.62 -14.93 17.86
CA SER A 43 -9.02 -15.27 17.59
C SER A 43 -9.81 -14.08 17.07
N GLN A 44 -10.17 -14.09 15.79
CA GLN A 44 -11.18 -13.27 15.11
C GLN A 44 -11.43 -11.86 15.71
N GLU A 45 -10.40 -11.05 15.91
CA GLU A 45 -10.66 -9.62 15.99
C GLU A 45 -11.13 -9.19 14.61
N LYS A 46 -12.44 -8.88 14.51
CA LYS A 46 -13.03 -8.30 13.30
C LYS A 46 -12.14 -7.11 12.94
N SER A 47 -11.58 -7.15 11.73
CA SER A 47 -10.86 -5.99 11.21
C SER A 47 -11.77 -4.76 11.40
N PRO A 48 -11.27 -3.67 11.98
CA PRO A 48 -12.09 -2.49 12.24
C PRO A 48 -12.59 -1.85 10.94
N VAL A 49 -12.02 -2.24 9.80
CA VAL A 49 -12.50 -1.85 8.48
C VAL A 49 -13.35 -2.97 7.88
N PRO A 50 -14.65 -2.75 7.62
CA PRO A 50 -15.46 -3.70 6.87
C PRO A 50 -14.92 -3.88 5.45
N ASN A 51 -14.86 -5.12 4.97
CA ASN A 51 -14.61 -5.40 3.56
C ASN A 51 -15.69 -4.76 2.69
N PHE A 52 -15.38 -4.54 1.40
CA PHE A 52 -16.42 -4.21 0.43
C PHE A 52 -17.32 -5.45 0.20
N SER A 53 -18.63 -5.24 0.26
CA SER A 53 -19.62 -6.21 -0.19
C SER A 53 -19.71 -6.21 -1.71
N GLY A 54 -20.12 -7.35 -2.27
CA GLY A 54 -20.53 -7.46 -3.67
C GLY A 54 -21.86 -6.75 -3.97
N ASP A 55 -22.61 -6.36 -2.93
CA ASP A 55 -23.78 -5.50 -3.02
C ASP A 55 -23.41 -4.05 -2.67
N ALA A 56 -23.65 -3.12 -3.62
CA ALA A 56 -23.31 -1.72 -3.45
C ALA A 56 -24.13 -1.05 -2.33
N SER A 57 -25.35 -1.52 -2.07
CA SER A 57 -26.23 -0.99 -1.03
C SER A 57 -25.74 -1.29 0.39
N GLU A 58 -24.93 -2.34 0.55
CA GLU A 58 -24.32 -2.73 1.83
C GLU A 58 -23.01 -1.96 2.10
N ASN A 59 -22.44 -1.30 1.09
CA ASN A 59 -21.23 -0.48 1.19
C ASN A 59 -21.56 0.92 1.71
N THR A 60 -22.02 1.02 2.95
CA THR A 60 -22.59 2.24 3.53
C THR A 60 -21.59 3.30 3.96
N LEU A 61 -20.32 2.93 4.16
CA LEU A 61 -19.27 3.87 4.57
C LEU A 61 -18.79 4.72 3.39
N THR A 62 -18.63 6.02 3.61
CA THR A 62 -18.02 6.89 2.59
C THR A 62 -16.53 6.54 2.37
N PRO A 63 -15.94 6.92 1.23
CA PRO A 63 -14.50 6.78 0.99
C PRO A 63 -13.64 7.31 2.15
N GLU A 64 -13.95 8.50 2.66
CA GLU A 64 -13.20 9.16 3.75
C GLU A 64 -13.37 8.45 5.09
N GLU A 65 -14.57 7.92 5.37
CA GLU A 65 -14.80 7.11 6.58
C GLU A 65 -14.00 5.81 6.54
N ARG A 66 -13.95 5.14 5.39
CA ARG A 66 -13.12 3.95 5.18
C ARG A 66 -11.63 4.28 5.37
N VAL A 67 -11.15 5.39 4.79
CA VAL A 67 -9.77 5.84 5.00
C VAL A 67 -9.47 6.06 6.48
N LYS A 68 -10.35 6.74 7.23
CA LYS A 68 -10.18 6.96 8.67
C LYS A 68 -10.07 5.65 9.45
N LEU A 69 -10.88 4.63 9.12
CA LEU A 69 -10.80 3.33 9.78
C LEU A 69 -9.47 2.62 9.47
N HIS A 70 -9.00 2.68 8.22
CA HIS A 70 -7.69 2.15 7.86
C HIS A 70 -6.55 2.82 8.63
N VAL A 71 -6.55 4.16 8.71
CA VAL A 71 -5.55 4.93 9.47
C VAL A 71 -5.56 4.53 10.94
N LYS A 72 -6.74 4.38 11.55
CA LYS A 72 -6.87 3.92 12.94
C LYS A 72 -6.33 2.50 13.17
N SER A 73 -6.35 1.64 12.15
CA SER A 73 -5.83 0.28 12.24
C SER A 73 -4.31 0.18 12.00
N ALA A 74 -3.69 1.20 11.41
CA ALA A 74 -2.28 1.19 11.05
C ALA A 74 -1.32 0.88 12.22
N PRO A 75 -1.52 1.44 13.43
CA PRO A 75 -0.62 1.18 14.56
C PRO A 75 -0.53 -0.30 14.98
N MET A 76 -1.48 -1.14 14.56
CA MET A 76 -1.45 -2.59 14.85
C MET A 76 -0.26 -3.30 14.22
N PHE A 77 0.35 -2.70 13.18
CA PHE A 77 1.42 -3.32 12.40
C PHE A 77 2.80 -2.72 12.67
N THR A 78 2.89 -1.59 13.39
CA THR A 78 4.12 -0.82 13.52
C THR A 78 5.21 -1.61 14.24
N ALA A 79 4.88 -2.30 15.33
CA ALA A 79 5.86 -3.07 16.10
C ALA A 79 6.52 -4.19 15.29
N GLU A 80 5.76 -4.86 14.43
CA GLU A 80 6.30 -5.94 13.59
C GLU A 80 7.19 -5.38 12.47
N VAL A 81 6.78 -4.28 11.84
CA VAL A 81 7.61 -3.58 10.85
C VAL A 81 8.90 -3.05 11.49
N ASP A 82 8.81 -2.47 12.69
CA ASP A 82 9.97 -1.96 13.44
C ASP A 82 10.97 -3.07 13.72
N ASP A 83 10.51 -4.24 14.17
CA ASP A 83 11.35 -5.40 14.43
C ASP A 83 12.01 -5.94 13.15
N MET A 84 11.26 -6.05 12.04
CA MET A 84 11.82 -6.46 10.75
C MET A 84 12.89 -5.49 10.25
N VAL A 85 12.63 -4.19 10.33
CA VAL A 85 13.59 -3.14 9.94
C VAL A 85 14.82 -3.18 10.84
N ALA A 86 14.64 -3.26 12.15
CA ALA A 86 15.76 -3.34 13.10
C ALA A 86 16.69 -4.51 12.80
N LYS A 87 16.12 -5.69 12.53
CA LYS A 87 16.88 -6.90 12.17
C LYS A 87 17.60 -6.74 10.84
N ALA A 88 16.92 -6.21 9.81
CA ALA A 88 17.52 -6.00 8.50
C ALA A 88 18.68 -4.99 8.56
N VAL A 89 18.52 -3.88 9.29
CA VAL A 89 19.59 -2.89 9.51
C VAL A 89 20.77 -3.54 10.24
N ALA A 90 20.52 -4.25 11.34
CA ALA A 90 21.58 -4.88 12.14
C ALA A 90 22.39 -5.93 11.36
N ARG A 91 21.76 -6.60 10.39
CA ARG A 91 22.39 -7.64 9.56
C ARG A 91 22.94 -7.13 8.23
N GLY A 92 22.64 -5.87 7.87
CA GLY A 92 22.98 -5.34 6.54
C GLY A 92 22.21 -6.01 5.40
N GLU A 93 21.03 -6.57 5.67
CA GLU A 93 20.21 -7.28 4.69
C GLU A 93 19.43 -6.30 3.80
N SER A 94 19.08 -6.75 2.59
CA SER A 94 18.18 -6.01 1.71
C SER A 94 16.75 -6.51 1.84
N LEU A 95 15.83 -5.57 2.07
CA LEU A 95 14.44 -5.85 2.43
C LEU A 95 13.52 -4.89 1.67
N VAL A 96 12.46 -5.41 1.06
CA VAL A 96 11.35 -4.61 0.51
C VAL A 96 10.13 -4.88 1.37
N ILE A 97 9.52 -3.83 1.92
CA ILE A 97 8.23 -3.91 2.61
C ILE A 97 7.23 -3.09 1.81
N GLU A 98 6.10 -3.69 1.45
CA GLU A 98 5.02 -3.01 0.73
C GLU A 98 3.66 -3.25 1.41
N GLY A 99 2.82 -2.24 1.43
CA GLY A 99 1.48 -2.39 1.97
C GLY A 99 0.68 -1.10 2.04
N VAL A 100 -0.63 -1.23 2.24
CA VAL A 100 -1.50 -0.08 2.53
C VAL A 100 -1.29 0.42 3.95
N GLN A 101 -0.81 -0.42 4.87
CA GLN A 101 -0.59 -0.12 6.28
C GLN A 101 0.71 0.64 6.53
N LEU A 102 1.57 0.82 5.51
CA LEU A 102 2.75 1.67 5.60
C LEU A 102 2.35 3.13 5.41
N PHE A 103 2.39 3.90 6.49
CA PHE A 103 2.03 5.32 6.48
C PHE A 103 3.25 6.24 6.54
N PRO A 104 3.18 7.44 5.93
CA PRO A 104 4.27 8.41 5.92
C PRO A 104 4.86 8.75 7.30
N GLU A 105 4.02 8.92 8.32
CA GLU A 105 4.48 9.24 9.68
C GLU A 105 5.39 8.15 10.25
N HIS A 106 4.97 6.89 10.15
CA HIS A 106 5.74 5.74 10.63
C HIS A 106 7.01 5.51 9.80
N VAL A 107 6.94 5.67 8.49
CA VAL A 107 8.14 5.63 7.65
C VAL A 107 9.13 6.72 8.07
N LYS A 108 8.65 7.93 8.35
CA LYS A 108 9.52 9.02 8.83
C LYS A 108 10.19 8.70 10.16
N SER A 109 9.49 8.04 11.10
CA SER A 109 10.10 7.63 12.36
C SER A 109 11.21 6.60 12.14
N LEU A 110 11.00 5.62 11.26
CA LEU A 110 12.02 4.62 10.89
C LEU A 110 13.27 5.27 10.29
N LEU A 111 13.09 6.19 9.34
CA LEU A 111 14.20 6.94 8.72
C LEU A 111 14.99 7.76 9.74
N THR A 112 14.29 8.34 10.72
CA THR A 112 14.91 9.14 11.79
C THR A 112 15.70 8.26 12.75
N GLN A 113 15.15 7.09 13.10
CA GLN A 113 15.73 6.16 14.06
C GLN A 113 16.95 5.41 13.51
N TYR A 114 16.90 4.99 12.25
CA TYR A 114 17.91 4.10 11.66
C TYR A 114 18.77 4.76 10.57
N GLY A 115 18.60 6.06 10.33
CA GLY A 115 19.37 6.81 9.32
C GLY A 115 18.78 6.65 7.91
N SER A 116 18.45 7.78 7.28
CA SER A 116 17.79 7.83 5.96
C SER A 116 18.57 7.16 4.84
N GLU A 117 19.90 7.06 4.96
CA GLU A 117 20.79 6.41 4.01
C GLU A 117 20.53 4.91 3.86
N ASN A 118 19.94 4.28 4.88
CA ASN A 118 19.56 2.86 4.85
C ASN A 118 18.25 2.60 4.11
N PHE A 119 17.55 3.65 3.68
CA PHE A 119 16.21 3.54 3.11
C PHE A 119 16.10 4.10 1.68
N ARG A 120 15.17 3.50 0.95
CA ARG A 120 14.57 4.04 -0.27
C ARG A 120 13.06 3.97 -0.09
N VAL A 121 12.39 5.11 -0.22
CA VAL A 121 10.97 5.24 0.10
C VAL A 121 10.21 5.65 -1.14
N LEU A 122 9.01 5.13 -1.32
CA LEU A 122 8.08 5.60 -2.33
C LEU A 122 6.64 5.39 -1.88
N PHE A 123 5.84 6.46 -1.95
CA PHE A 123 4.39 6.35 -1.89
C PHE A 123 3.80 6.47 -3.29
N ILE A 124 2.82 5.63 -3.62
CA ILE A 124 2.14 5.65 -4.91
C ILE A 124 0.65 5.92 -4.69
N GLY A 125 0.06 6.77 -5.51
CA GLY A 125 -1.38 6.98 -5.49
C GLY A 125 -1.93 7.32 -6.87
N TRP A 126 -3.26 7.39 -6.94
CA TRP A 126 -3.99 7.74 -8.16
C TRP A 126 -5.24 8.54 -7.81
N SER A 127 -5.40 9.68 -8.47
CA SER A 127 -6.47 10.66 -8.27
C SER A 127 -7.59 10.58 -9.33
N ASP A 128 -7.40 9.75 -10.35
CA ASP A 128 -8.37 9.53 -11.43
C ASP A 128 -9.23 8.30 -11.13
N VAL A 129 -10.51 8.53 -10.78
CA VAL A 129 -11.48 7.48 -10.48
C VAL A 129 -11.69 6.57 -11.69
N ASP A 130 -11.89 7.14 -12.88
CA ASP A 130 -12.20 6.36 -14.08
C ASP A 130 -10.96 5.56 -14.52
N GLY A 131 -9.77 6.14 -14.38
CA GLY A 131 -8.50 5.41 -14.52
C GLY A 131 -8.40 4.20 -13.58
N VAL A 132 -8.74 4.37 -12.30
CA VAL A 132 -8.75 3.25 -11.34
C VAL A 132 -9.76 2.17 -11.75
N VAL A 133 -10.97 2.55 -12.17
CA VAL A 133 -11.99 1.61 -12.68
C VAL A 133 -11.43 0.80 -13.86
N ASP A 134 -10.86 1.48 -14.85
CA ASP A 134 -10.22 0.84 -16.01
C ASP A 134 -9.10 -0.12 -15.59
N GLY A 135 -8.28 0.29 -14.63
CA GLY A 135 -7.21 -0.54 -14.07
C GLY A 135 -7.73 -1.79 -13.39
N ILE A 136 -8.83 -1.70 -12.62
CA ILE A 136 -9.48 -2.86 -11.99
C ILE A 136 -10.00 -3.83 -13.06
N MET A 137 -10.61 -3.32 -14.13
CA MET A 137 -11.18 -4.15 -15.20
C MET A 137 -10.11 -4.83 -16.07
N LYS A 138 -8.97 -4.17 -16.30
CA LYS A 138 -7.83 -4.71 -17.05
C LYS A 138 -6.97 -5.66 -16.24
N ASN A 139 -7.09 -5.66 -14.91
CA ASN A 139 -6.27 -6.51 -14.03
C ASN A 139 -6.66 -7.99 -14.17
N THR A 140 -5.75 -8.77 -14.74
CA THR A 140 -5.92 -10.21 -15.01
C THR A 140 -5.46 -11.12 -13.88
N SER A 141 -5.11 -10.59 -12.71
CA SER A 141 -4.72 -11.39 -11.55
C SER A 141 -5.85 -12.35 -11.14
N SER A 142 -5.49 -13.60 -10.80
CA SER A 142 -6.44 -14.61 -10.30
C SER A 142 -7.13 -14.19 -9.00
N ASN A 143 -6.53 -13.27 -8.25
CA ASN A 143 -7.06 -12.78 -6.97
C ASN A 143 -7.93 -11.51 -7.15
N ASN A 144 -8.23 -11.12 -8.40
CA ASN A 144 -9.03 -9.94 -8.68
C ASN A 144 -10.53 -10.22 -8.53
N TRP A 145 -10.98 -10.35 -7.28
CA TRP A 145 -12.39 -10.60 -6.95
C TRP A 145 -13.37 -9.51 -7.47
N LEU A 146 -12.89 -8.30 -7.75
CA LEU A 146 -13.70 -7.19 -8.25
C LEU A 146 -14.12 -7.34 -9.72
N ARG A 147 -13.47 -8.21 -10.49
CA ARG A 147 -13.75 -8.38 -11.91
C ARG A 147 -15.17 -8.87 -12.18
N GLU A 148 -15.71 -9.64 -11.24
CA GLU A 148 -17.06 -10.22 -11.32
C GLU A 148 -18.09 -9.39 -10.52
N SER A 149 -17.66 -8.32 -9.86
CA SER A 149 -18.54 -7.41 -9.12
C SER A 149 -19.34 -6.51 -10.06
N ASN A 150 -20.45 -5.97 -9.57
CA ASN A 150 -21.21 -4.99 -10.32
C ASN A 150 -20.43 -3.66 -10.49
N ALA A 151 -20.80 -2.88 -11.51
CA ALA A 151 -20.11 -1.64 -11.85
C ALA A 151 -20.15 -0.59 -10.72
N GLU A 152 -21.20 -0.59 -9.90
CA GLU A 152 -21.36 0.35 -8.79
C GLU A 152 -20.36 0.06 -7.66
N VAL A 153 -20.18 -1.21 -7.28
CA VAL A 153 -19.16 -1.65 -6.32
C VAL A 153 -17.76 -1.32 -6.82
N ILE A 154 -17.48 -1.55 -8.11
CA ILE A 154 -16.19 -1.19 -8.71
C ILE A 154 -15.93 0.31 -8.58
N ARG A 155 -16.95 1.14 -8.83
CA ARG A 155 -16.85 2.59 -8.68
C ARG A 155 -16.66 3.01 -7.22
N GLN A 156 -17.39 2.42 -6.27
CA GLN A 156 -17.20 2.67 -4.83
C GLN A 156 -15.77 2.34 -4.37
N VAL A 157 -15.18 1.25 -4.88
CA VAL A 157 -13.79 0.91 -4.61
C VAL A 157 -12.83 1.92 -5.24
N ALA A 158 -13.09 2.36 -6.47
CA ALA A 158 -12.25 3.35 -7.14
C ALA A 158 -12.26 4.70 -6.40
N GLU A 159 -13.43 5.15 -5.95
CA GLU A 159 -13.58 6.36 -5.13
C GLU A 159 -12.82 6.24 -3.81
N PHE A 160 -12.87 5.07 -3.16
CA PHE A 160 -12.06 4.78 -2.00
C PHE A 160 -10.55 4.83 -2.29
N VAL A 161 -10.08 4.26 -3.41
CA VAL A 161 -8.67 4.34 -3.82
C VAL A 161 -8.21 5.79 -4.01
N VAL A 162 -9.05 6.63 -4.61
CA VAL A 162 -8.75 8.06 -4.82
C VAL A 162 -8.71 8.81 -3.49
N ALA A 163 -9.69 8.62 -2.61
CA ALA A 163 -9.70 9.23 -1.28
C ALA A 163 -8.48 8.81 -0.45
N TYR A 164 -8.09 7.53 -0.52
CA TYR A 164 -6.92 7.00 0.15
C TYR A 164 -5.62 7.61 -0.41
N SER A 165 -5.53 7.72 -1.74
CA SER A 165 -4.38 8.33 -2.42
C SER A 165 -4.21 9.79 -2.02
N ALA A 166 -5.31 10.55 -1.94
CA ALA A 166 -5.29 11.93 -1.47
C ALA A 166 -4.76 12.03 -0.02
N TYR A 167 -5.25 11.18 0.88
CA TYR A 167 -4.76 11.14 2.26
C TYR A 167 -3.26 10.84 2.33
N VAL A 168 -2.80 9.78 1.64
CA VAL A 168 -1.38 9.39 1.63
C VAL A 168 -0.50 10.48 1.03
N ARG A 169 -0.92 11.13 -0.05
CA ARG A 169 -0.20 12.24 -0.67
C ARG A 169 0.00 13.39 0.31
N ASP A 170 -1.06 13.76 1.02
CA ASP A 170 -1.03 14.90 1.94
C ASP A 170 -0.16 14.60 3.17
N GLU A 171 -0.22 13.38 3.71
CA GLU A 171 0.69 12.93 4.78
C GLU A 171 2.14 12.77 4.28
N ALA A 172 2.38 12.25 3.07
CA ALA A 172 3.72 12.15 2.50
C ALA A 172 4.36 13.54 2.36
N LYS A 173 3.59 14.51 1.87
CA LYS A 173 4.02 15.91 1.77
C LYS A 173 4.36 16.49 3.15
N LYS A 174 3.52 16.26 4.17
CA LYS A 174 3.76 16.74 5.54
C LYS A 174 5.06 16.19 6.15
N HIS A 175 5.46 14.98 5.78
CA HIS A 175 6.67 14.32 6.28
C HIS A 175 7.89 14.44 5.36
N ASP A 176 7.77 15.21 4.27
CA ASP A 176 8.79 15.37 3.22
C ASP A 176 9.25 14.02 2.63
N LEU A 177 8.27 13.18 2.31
CA LEU A 177 8.48 11.86 1.72
C LEU A 177 8.01 11.82 0.26
N PRO A 178 8.70 11.06 -0.61
CA PRO A 178 8.38 11.00 -2.02
C PRO A 178 7.03 10.33 -2.27
N TYR A 179 6.19 11.01 -3.05
CA TYR A 179 4.93 10.50 -3.56
C TYR A 179 4.93 10.58 -5.09
N GLN A 180 4.48 9.52 -5.75
CA GLN A 180 4.29 9.49 -7.20
C GLN A 180 2.81 9.28 -7.53
N GLU A 181 2.31 10.19 -8.35
CA GLU A 181 1.00 10.08 -8.96
C GLU A 181 1.10 9.16 -10.19
N ARG A 182 0.19 8.19 -10.23
CA ARG A 182 -0.05 7.32 -11.38
C ARG A 182 -0.41 8.12 -12.62
N THR A 183 0.05 7.64 -13.75
CA THR A 183 -0.37 8.13 -15.06
C THR A 183 -1.32 7.13 -15.72
N GLY A 184 -1.80 7.47 -16.91
CA GLY A 184 -2.60 6.55 -17.73
C GLY A 184 -1.81 5.38 -18.31
N ASP A 185 -0.47 5.38 -18.21
CA ASP A 185 0.40 4.33 -18.75
C ASP A 185 1.05 3.53 -17.61
N PHE A 186 0.49 2.33 -17.37
CA PHE A 186 0.92 1.48 -16.26
C PHE A 186 2.36 1.00 -16.36
N ASP A 187 2.82 0.66 -17.57
CA ASP A 187 4.15 0.08 -17.76
C ASP A 187 5.24 1.15 -17.62
N VAL A 188 4.96 2.36 -18.12
CA VAL A 188 5.83 3.53 -17.93
C VAL A 188 5.95 3.86 -16.45
N ASP A 189 4.84 3.88 -15.71
CA ASP A 189 4.83 4.14 -14.27
C ASP A 189 5.67 3.10 -13.50
N VAL A 190 5.45 1.81 -13.74
CA VAL A 190 6.20 0.74 -13.05
C VAL A 190 7.70 0.86 -13.29
N LYS A 191 8.10 1.12 -14.54
CA LYS A 191 9.52 1.31 -14.88
C LYS A 191 10.10 2.52 -14.15
N LYS A 192 9.44 3.68 -14.25
CA LYS A 192 9.85 4.94 -13.62
C LYS A 192 10.00 4.79 -12.11
N TYR A 193 9.02 4.16 -11.46
CA TYR A 193 8.99 4.02 -10.00
C TYR A 193 10.02 3.03 -9.50
N GLY A 194 10.24 1.93 -10.22
CA GLY A 194 11.34 1.01 -9.94
C GLY A 194 12.69 1.71 -10.03
N GLU A 195 12.93 2.45 -11.12
CA GLU A 195 14.17 3.23 -11.31
C GLU A 195 14.38 4.29 -10.23
N ALA A 196 13.33 4.94 -9.73
CA ALA A 196 13.45 5.93 -8.65
C ALA A 196 13.89 5.31 -7.31
N LEU A 197 13.67 4.01 -7.11
CA LEU A 197 14.04 3.30 -5.88
C LEU A 197 15.44 2.69 -5.92
N MET A 198 16.02 2.47 -7.11
CA MET A 198 17.30 1.76 -7.31
C MET A 198 18.46 2.70 -7.57
#